data_AF-A0A1X1Y5H7-F1
#
_entry.id   AF-A0A1X1Y5H7-F1
#
_cell.length_a   1.000
_cell.length_b   1.000
_cell.length_c   1.000
_cell.angle_alpha   90.00
_cell.angle_beta   90.00
_cell.angle_gamma   90.00
#
_symmetry.space_group_name_H-M   'P 1'
#
loop_
_entity.id
_entity.type
_entity.pdbx_description
1 polymer ?
#
loop_
_entity_poly.entity_id
_entity_poly.type
_entity_poly.pdbx_seq_one_letter_code
_entity_poly.pdbx_strand_id
1 'polypeptide(L)'
;MDVTTETIAVETQMRVELLLPAVGSAFHAVLVREDAQWFDDDPTPDIQQHVVCERDLSVALPSVFTAIDEWLEHEHRLRVLPHSWQPAESGADTGVALLLEGRAAPALPFRGLLGYWG
;
A
#
# COMPACT_ATOMS: atom_id res chain seq x y z
N MET A 1 21.25 34.25 -2.51
CA MET A 1 19.90 34.44 -1.98
C MET A 1 19.30 33.06 -2.05
N ASP A 2 19.37 32.30 -0.95
CA ASP A 2 18.80 30.96 -0.89
C ASP A 2 17.28 31.12 -0.92
N VAL A 3 16.66 30.68 -2.00
CA VAL A 3 15.21 30.49 -2.03
C VAL A 3 14.97 29.26 -1.17
N THR A 4 14.53 29.47 0.07
CA THR A 4 14.09 28.38 0.94
C THR A 4 12.70 27.98 0.48
N THR A 5 12.61 27.01 -0.42
CA THR A 5 11.34 26.36 -0.78
C THR A 5 10.73 25.77 0.49
N GLU A 6 9.50 26.18 0.82
CA GLU A 6 8.81 25.77 2.06
C GLU A 6 7.80 24.66 1.76
N THR A 7 7.86 23.57 2.51
CA THR A 7 6.83 22.52 2.44
C THR A 7 5.53 23.03 3.06
N ILE A 8 4.46 23.08 2.28
CA ILE A 8 3.15 23.61 2.72
C ILE A 8 2.17 22.52 3.15
N ALA A 9 2.31 21.30 2.61
CA ALA A 9 1.47 20.17 2.96
C ALA A 9 2.19 18.85 2.67
N VAL A 10 1.86 17.82 3.46
CA VAL A 10 2.28 16.44 3.21
C VAL A 10 1.05 15.54 3.36
N GLU A 11 0.82 14.69 2.36
CA GLU A 11 -0.17 13.63 2.41
C GLU A 11 0.55 12.29 2.43
N THR A 12 0.27 11.48 3.44
CA THR A 12 0.85 10.14 3.59
C THR A 12 -0.22 9.08 3.28
N GLN A 13 0.11 8.16 2.39
CA GLN A 13 -0.72 7.00 2.06
C GLN A 13 0.05 5.70 2.27
N MET A 14 -0.65 4.65 2.73
CA MET A 14 -0.09 3.31 2.83
C MET A 14 -0.59 2.47 1.65
N ARG A 15 0.33 1.82 0.96
CA ARG A 15 0.05 0.98 -0.22
C ARG A 15 0.69 -0.38 -0.03
N VAL A 16 0.08 -1.40 -0.61
CA VAL A 16 0.65 -2.74 -0.67
C VAL A 16 0.85 -3.08 -2.12
N GLU A 17 2.08 -3.42 -2.47
CA GLU A 17 2.41 -4.00 -3.76
C GLU A 17 2.47 -5.51 -3.62
N LEU A 18 1.88 -6.21 -4.58
CA LEU A 18 1.86 -7.67 -4.65
C LEU A 18 2.44 -8.12 -5.97
N LEU A 19 3.58 -8.78 -5.90
CA LEU A 19 4.36 -9.24 -7.04
C LEU A 19 4.32 -10.77 -7.12
N LEU A 20 4.15 -11.31 -8.32
CA LEU A 20 4.40 -12.71 -8.62
C LEU A 20 5.46 -12.79 -9.72
N PRO A 21 6.73 -13.14 -9.39
CA PRO A 21 7.79 -13.20 -10.39
C PRO A 21 7.49 -14.19 -11.52
N ALA A 22 7.04 -15.39 -11.17
CA ALA A 22 6.68 -16.44 -12.12
C ALA A 22 5.49 -17.27 -11.61
N VAL A 23 4.75 -17.88 -12.53
CA VAL A 23 3.66 -18.80 -12.16
C VAL A 23 4.21 -19.95 -11.31
N GLY A 24 3.63 -20.16 -10.12
CA GLY A 24 4.06 -21.19 -9.17
C GLY A 24 5.16 -20.77 -8.20
N SER A 25 5.70 -19.56 -8.32
CA SER A 25 6.57 -18.96 -7.28
C SER A 25 5.75 -18.40 -6.11
N ALA A 26 6.42 -18.07 -5.01
CA ALA A 26 5.79 -17.35 -3.90
C ALA A 26 5.43 -15.92 -4.34
N PHE A 27 4.35 -15.39 -3.77
CA PHE A 27 4.05 -13.97 -3.88
C PHE A 27 4.99 -13.16 -3.00
N HIS A 28 5.44 -12.02 -3.50
CA HIS A 28 6.20 -11.05 -2.73
C HIS A 28 5.30 -9.84 -2.46
N ALA A 29 4.98 -9.60 -1.19
CA ALA A 29 4.14 -8.48 -0.75
C ALA A 29 5.01 -7.41 -0.09
N VAL A 30 4.84 -6.15 -0.50
CA VAL A 30 5.62 -5.00 0.00
C VAL A 30 4.65 -3.97 0.56
N LEU A 31 4.81 -3.57 1.81
CA LEU A 31 4.12 -2.43 2.38
C LEU A 31 4.95 -1.16 2.12
N VAL A 32 4.38 -0.22 1.39
CA VAL A 32 4.99 1.05 0.99
C VAL A 32 4.26 2.20 1.68
N ARG A 33 5.02 3.14 2.23
CA ARG A 33 4.53 4.47 2.60
C ARG A 33 4.86 5.43 1.48
N GLU A 34 3.86 6.09 0.94
CA GLU A 34 3.99 7.13 -0.07
C GLU A 34 3.70 8.48 0.58
N ASP A 35 4.66 9.39 0.53
CA ASP A 35 4.54 10.75 1.02
C ASP A 35 4.51 11.70 -0.19
N ALA A 36 3.38 12.34 -0.43
CA ALA A 36 3.23 13.41 -1.40
C ALA A 36 3.48 14.76 -0.69
N GLN A 37 4.51 15.48 -1.10
CA GLN A 37 4.92 16.75 -0.49
C GLN A 37 4.66 17.91 -1.44
N TRP A 38 3.85 18.87 -1.02
CA TRP A 38 3.59 20.09 -1.77
C TRP A 38 4.47 21.22 -1.27
N PHE A 39 4.98 21.99 -2.23
CA PHE A 39 5.80 23.17 -2.00
C PHE A 39 5.06 24.42 -2.44
N ASP A 40 5.46 25.58 -1.94
CA ASP A 40 4.85 26.86 -2.27
C ASP A 40 5.13 27.32 -3.72
N ASP A 41 6.21 26.82 -4.32
CA ASP A 41 6.69 27.17 -5.66
C ASP A 41 6.34 26.14 -6.75
N ASP A 42 5.94 24.90 -6.38
CA ASP A 42 5.56 23.84 -7.32
C ASP A 42 4.11 23.35 -7.07
N PRO A 43 3.20 23.46 -8.06
CA PRO A 43 1.85 22.90 -7.95
C PRO A 43 1.82 21.36 -8.00
N THR A 44 2.89 20.70 -8.40
CA THR A 44 3.03 19.24 -8.46
C THR A 44 3.71 18.75 -7.19
N PRO A 45 3.13 17.80 -6.44
CA PRO A 45 3.81 17.27 -5.28
C PRO A 45 5.04 16.44 -5.66
N ASP A 46 6.08 16.50 -4.85
CA ASP A 46 7.16 15.52 -4.87
C ASP A 46 6.66 14.23 -4.21
N ILE A 47 6.84 13.09 -4.89
CA ILE A 47 6.36 11.79 -4.41
C ILE A 47 7.56 10.99 -3.89
N GLN A 48 7.55 10.70 -2.60
CA GLN A 48 8.58 9.90 -1.94
C GLN A 48 7.98 8.57 -1.48
N GLN A 49 8.59 7.47 -1.91
CA GLN A 49 8.17 6.13 -1.54
C GLN A 49 9.18 5.48 -0.61
N HIS A 50 8.68 4.88 0.46
CA HIS A 50 9.47 4.20 1.48
C HIS A 50 8.93 2.79 1.69
N VAL A 51 9.77 1.80 1.44
CA VAL A 51 9.49 0.41 1.84
C VAL A 51 9.49 0.33 3.37
N VAL A 52 8.35 -0.06 3.94
CA VAL A 52 8.18 -0.24 5.38
C VAL A 52 8.55 -1.66 5.78
N CYS A 53 8.05 -2.64 5.05
CA CYS A 53 8.33 -4.06 5.26
C CYS A 53 7.93 -4.88 4.03
N GLU A 54 8.42 -6.11 3.99
CA GLU A 54 8.20 -7.06 2.91
C GLU A 54 7.90 -8.44 3.49
N ARG A 55 7.14 -9.25 2.76
CA ARG A 55 6.87 -10.65 3.11
C ARG A 55 6.63 -11.51 1.89
N ASP A 56 7.29 -12.67 1.88
CA ASP A 56 6.99 -13.74 0.93
C ASP A 56 5.83 -14.62 1.43
N LEU A 57 4.90 -14.92 0.52
CA LEU A 57 3.66 -15.64 0.79
C LEU A 57 3.53 -16.82 -0.19
N SER A 58 3.69 -18.04 0.30
CA SER A 58 3.58 -19.28 -0.50
C SER A 58 2.15 -19.81 -0.63
N VAL A 59 1.16 -18.92 -0.67
CA VAL A 59 -0.27 -19.26 -0.82
C VAL A 59 -0.75 -18.92 -2.22
N ALA A 60 -1.78 -19.61 -2.71
CA ALA A 60 -2.36 -19.36 -4.02
C ALA A 60 -3.36 -18.21 -4.03
N LEU A 61 -3.73 -17.72 -5.22
CA LEU A 61 -4.91 -16.88 -5.39
C LEU A 61 -6.20 -17.71 -5.14
N PRO A 62 -7.25 -17.13 -4.51
CA PRO A 62 -7.31 -15.77 -3.95
C PRO A 62 -6.78 -15.64 -2.51
N SER A 63 -6.36 -16.74 -1.88
CA SER A 63 -5.97 -16.78 -0.46
C SER A 63 -4.84 -15.83 -0.07
N VAL A 64 -3.99 -15.43 -1.03
CA VAL A 64 -2.95 -14.41 -0.81
C VAL A 64 -3.49 -13.08 -0.28
N PHE A 65 -4.69 -12.65 -0.69
CA PHE A 65 -5.27 -11.40 -0.20
C PHE A 65 -5.59 -11.46 1.28
N THR A 66 -6.17 -12.58 1.73
CA THR A 66 -6.42 -12.82 3.16
C THR A 66 -5.11 -12.89 3.95
N ALA A 67 -4.09 -13.56 3.41
CA ALA A 67 -2.79 -13.67 4.08
C ALA A 67 -2.10 -12.30 4.22
N ILE A 68 -2.26 -11.40 3.25
CA ILE A 68 -1.80 -10.01 3.33
C ILE A 68 -2.55 -9.27 4.43
N ASP A 69 -3.89 -9.35 4.47
CA ASP A 69 -4.69 -8.68 5.50
C ASP A 69 -4.34 -9.16 6.92
N GLU A 70 -4.17 -10.46 7.11
CA GLU A 70 -3.75 -11.04 8.40
C GLU A 70 -2.37 -10.56 8.83
N TRP A 71 -1.41 -10.53 7.89
CA TRP A 71 -0.08 -10.02 8.12
C TRP A 71 -0.10 -8.55 8.55
N LEU A 72 -0.76 -7.70 7.77
CA LEU A 72 -0.84 -6.25 8.01
C LEU A 72 -1.59 -5.92 9.30
N GLU A 73 -2.65 -6.67 9.62
CA GLU A 73 -3.43 -6.44 10.82
C GLU A 73 -2.64 -6.80 12.07
N HIS A 74 -1.90 -7.91 12.03
CA HIS A 74 -1.13 -8.39 13.17
C HIS A 74 0.08 -7.50 13.46
N GLU A 75 0.81 -7.10 12.42
CA GLU A 75 2.10 -6.41 12.59
C GLU A 75 1.98 -4.88 12.52
N HIS A 76 1.01 -4.36 11.76
CA HIS A 76 0.91 -2.92 11.46
C HIS A 76 -0.43 -2.29 11.83
N ARG A 77 -1.42 -3.08 12.28
CA ARG A 77 -2.82 -2.62 12.49
C ARG A 77 -3.41 -1.99 11.24
N LEU A 78 -3.07 -2.54 10.08
CA LEU A 78 -3.58 -2.12 8.77
C LEU A 78 -4.38 -3.25 8.11
N ARG A 79 -5.23 -2.91 7.15
CA ARG A 79 -5.84 -3.86 6.20
C ARG A 79 -5.91 -3.22 4.82
N VAL A 80 -5.87 -4.04 3.77
CA VAL A 80 -6.05 -3.53 2.41
C VAL A 80 -7.54 -3.32 2.15
N LEU A 81 -7.89 -2.19 1.52
CA LEU A 81 -9.25 -1.94 1.09
C LEU A 81 -9.58 -2.87 -0.09
N PRO A 82 -10.57 -3.79 0.01
CA PRO A 82 -10.76 -4.83 -1.00
C PRO A 82 -11.02 -4.31 -2.42
N HIS A 83 -11.62 -3.12 -2.54
CA HIS A 83 -11.96 -2.48 -3.81
C HIS A 83 -10.82 -1.64 -4.40
N SER A 84 -9.68 -1.55 -3.71
CA SER A 84 -8.54 -0.73 -4.13
C SER A 84 -7.48 -1.50 -4.92
N TRP A 85 -7.62 -2.83 -5.02
CA TRP A 85 -6.72 -3.65 -5.81
C TRP A 85 -6.82 -3.32 -7.30
N GLN A 86 -5.70 -2.94 -7.89
CA GLN A 86 -5.58 -2.63 -9.31
C GLN A 86 -4.22 -3.11 -9.85
N PRO A 87 -4.08 -3.37 -11.16
CA PRO A 87 -2.78 -3.57 -11.77
C PRO A 87 -1.91 -2.33 -11.54
N ALA A 88 -0.69 -2.52 -11.03
CA ALA A 88 0.25 -1.41 -10.96
C ALA A 88 0.85 -1.13 -12.35
N GLU A 89 1.24 0.10 -12.60
CA GLU A 89 1.98 0.47 -13.81
C GLU A 89 3.39 -0.12 -13.74
N SER A 90 3.53 -1.34 -14.26
CA SER A 90 4.84 -1.94 -14.50
C SER A 90 5.35 -1.40 -15.83
N GLY A 91 6.54 -0.79 -15.85
CA GLY A 91 7.22 -0.48 -17.12
C GLY A 91 7.30 -1.72 -18.02
N ALA A 92 7.45 -1.55 -19.33
CA ALA A 92 7.33 -2.64 -20.31
C ALA A 92 8.25 -3.87 -20.08
N ASP A 93 9.23 -3.78 -19.17
CA ASP A 93 10.30 -4.76 -18.96
C ASP A 93 10.33 -5.42 -17.57
N THR A 94 9.30 -5.30 -16.73
CA THR A 94 9.38 -5.81 -15.35
C THR A 94 9.45 -7.35 -15.24
N GLY A 95 9.10 -8.09 -16.30
CA GLY A 95 9.31 -9.54 -16.38
C GLY A 95 8.53 -10.38 -15.35
N VAL A 96 7.53 -9.80 -14.68
CA VAL A 96 6.71 -10.46 -13.66
C VAL A 96 5.44 -11.05 -14.24
N ALA A 97 4.95 -12.14 -13.65
CA ALA A 97 3.68 -12.76 -14.01
C ALA A 97 2.46 -11.99 -13.47
N LEU A 98 2.62 -11.27 -12.36
CA LEU A 98 1.58 -10.42 -11.77
C LEU A 98 2.22 -9.25 -11.03
N LEU A 99 1.61 -8.07 -11.16
CA LEU A 99 1.87 -6.93 -10.32
C LEU A 99 0.54 -6.25 -9.98
N LEU A 100 0.19 -6.23 -8.70
CA LEU A 100 -0.99 -5.54 -8.18
C LEU A 100 -0.59 -4.55 -7.10
N GLU A 101 -1.41 -3.52 -6.93
CA GLU A 101 -1.30 -2.56 -5.85
C GLU A 101 -2.65 -2.40 -5.17
N GLY A 102 -2.65 -2.19 -3.86
CA GLY A 102 -3.84 -1.96 -3.06
C GLY A 102 -3.58 -0.89 -1.98
N ARG A 103 -4.61 -0.14 -1.61
CA ARG A 103 -4.53 0.87 -0.54
C ARG A 103 -4.72 0.20 0.81
N ALA A 104 -3.77 0.41 1.72
CA ALA A 104 -3.89 0.00 3.10
C ALA A 104 -4.44 1.14 3.96
N ALA A 105 -5.36 0.81 4.86
CA ALA A 105 -5.95 1.73 5.80
C ALA A 105 -5.87 1.15 7.23
N PRO A 106 -5.97 1.98 8.28
CA PRO A 106 -6.07 1.51 9.65
C PRO A 106 -7.15 0.44 9.80
N ALA A 107 -6.76 -0.71 10.35
CA ALA A 107 -7.67 -1.76 10.75
C ALA A 107 -8.49 -1.22 11.95
N LEU A 108 -9.62 -0.59 11.66
CA LEU A 108 -10.53 -0.16 12.73
C LEU A 108 -10.91 -1.41 13.54
N PRO A 109 -10.81 -1.37 14.89
CA PRO A 109 -11.34 -2.45 15.68
C PRO A 109 -12.84 -2.55 15.36
N PHE A 110 -13.30 -3.75 15.03
CA PHE A 110 -14.73 -4.05 14.95
C PHE A 110 -15.33 -3.98 16.38
N ARG A 111 -15.39 -2.79 16.98
CA ARG A 111 -16.26 -2.52 18.12
C ARG A 111 -17.63 -2.23 17.53
N GLY A 112 -18.50 -3.22 17.63
CA GLY A 112 -19.82 -3.28 17.01
C GLY A 112 -20.56 -1.93 16.92
N LEU A 113 -20.81 -1.51 15.69
CA LEU A 113 -21.91 -0.61 15.34
C LEU A 113 -23.24 -1.40 15.28
N LEU A 114 -23.50 -2.19 16.32
CA LEU A 114 -24.81 -2.69 16.69
C LEU A 114 -24.97 -2.33 18.18
N GLY A 115 -25.30 -1.07 18.44
CA GLY A 115 -25.40 -0.58 19.82
C GLY A 115 -25.99 0.80 19.90
N TYR A 116 -27.32 0.83 20.03
CA TYR A 116 -28.12 1.87 20.69
C TYR A 116 -28.27 3.23 19.98
N TRP A 117 -29.35 3.35 19.22
CA TRP A 117 -30.21 4.53 19.32
C TRP A 117 -31.49 4.08 20.02
N GLY A 118 -31.59 4.43 21.31
CA GLY A 118 -32.85 4.47 22.05
C GLY A 118 -33.40 5.89 22.07
#